data_AF-A0A4Y2CUW1-F1
#
_entry.id   AF-A0A4Y2CUW1-F1
#
_cell.length_a   1.000
_cell.length_b   1.000
_cell.length_c   1.000
_cell.angle_alpha   90.00
_cell.angle_beta   90.00
_cell.angle_gamma   90.00
#
_symmetry.space_group_name_H-M   'P 1'
#
loop_
_entity.id
_entity.type
_entity.pdbx_description
1 polymer ?
#
loop_
_entity_poly.entity_id
_entity_poly.type
_entity_poly.pdbx_seq_one_letter_code
_entity_poly.pdbx_strand_id
1 'polypeptide(L)' 'MASDMEIQKRGQDEIDTVLGREGKVQWSDRHSLPYTHAAIMEGQRWMTIAPINTSR' A
#
# COMPACT_ATOMS: atom_id res chain seq x y z
N MET A 1 8.30 0.37 -7.24
CA MET A 1 8.28 1.53 -6.31
C MET A 1 9.24 2.63 -6.73
N ALA A 2 10.50 2.35 -7.12
CA ALA A 2 11.42 3.39 -7.60
C ALA A 2 11.09 3.95 -9.01
N SER A 3 10.26 3.26 -9.80
CA SER A 3 10.02 3.61 -11.21
C SER A 3 8.81 4.53 -11.45
N ASP A 4 7.85 4.61 -10.51
CA ASP A 4 6.56 5.29 -10.71
C ASP A 4 6.28 6.32 -9.61
N MET A 5 6.88 7.51 -9.76
CA MET A 5 6.76 8.61 -8.79
C MET A 5 5.33 9.14 -8.64
N GLU A 6 4.49 9.05 -9.68
CA GLU A 6 3.10 9.50 -9.63
C GLU A 6 2.26 8.66 -8.63
N ILE A 7 2.45 7.34 -8.65
CA ILE A 7 1.72 6.43 -7.76
C ILE A 7 2.15 6.62 -6.31
N GLN A 8 3.45 6.83 -6.06
CA GLN A 8 3.95 7.17 -4.73
C GLN A 8 3.38 8.50 -4.23
N LYS A 9 3.32 9.52 -5.10
CA LYS A 9 2.80 10.83 -4.72
C LYS A 9 1.32 10.75 -4.31
N ARG A 10 0.51 9.99 -5.06
CA ARG A 10 -0.90 9.75 -4.70
C ARG A 10 -1.07 8.99 -3.38
N GLY A 11 -0.26 7.95 -3.15
CA GLY A 11 -0.30 7.23 -1.88
C GLY A 11 0.13 8.11 -0.70
N GLN A 12 1.16 8.93 -0.88
CA GLN A 12 1.62 9.85 0.16
C GLN A 12 0.60 10.95 0.48
N ASP A 13 -0.12 11.45 -0.52
CA ASP A 13 -1.22 12.41 -0.37
C ASP A 13 -2.40 11.82 0.41
N GLU A 14 -2.78 10.57 0.12
CA GLU A 14 -3.80 9.85 0.89
C GLU A 14 -3.37 9.69 2.36
N ILE A 15 -2.11 9.31 2.61
CA ILE A 15 -1.58 9.15 3.96
C ILE A 15 -1.54 10.49 4.71
N ASP A 16 -1.08 11.57 4.07
CA ASP A 16 -1.04 12.91 4.68
C ASP A 16 -2.45 13.42 5.00
N THR A 17 -3.43 13.13 4.13
CA THR A 17 -4.83 13.52 4.33
C THR A 17 -5.50 12.77 5.49
N VAL A 18 -5.25 11.47 5.61
CA VAL A 18 -5.95 10.60 6.59
C VAL A 18 -5.29 10.65 7.97
N LEU A 19 -3.96 10.65 8.01
CA LEU A 19 -3.20 10.51 9.25
C LEU A 19 -2.56 11.82 9.73
N GLY A 20 -2.42 12.81 8.84
CA GLY A 20 -1.66 14.02 9.10
C GLY A 20 -0.15 13.75 9.19
N ARG A 21 0.64 14.82 9.32
CA ARG A 21 2.12 14.76 9.34
C ARG A 21 2.74 14.06 10.56
N GLU A 22 1.99 13.92 11.65
CA GLU A 22 2.46 13.38 12.93
C GLU A 22 1.85 12.00 13.24
N GLY A 23 0.90 11.54 12.41
CA GLY A 23 0.26 10.26 12.56
C GLY A 23 1.23 9.12 12.29
N LYS A 24 1.34 8.18 13.23
CA LYS A 24 2.03 6.91 12.99
C LYS A 24 1.06 5.94 12.35
N VAL A 25 1.40 5.42 11.16
CA VAL A 25 0.57 4.43 10.46
C VAL A 25 0.39 3.20 11.35
N GLN A 26 -0.85 2.93 11.78
CA GLN A 26 -1.21 1.69 12.45
C GLN A 26 -1.90 0.75 11.45
N TRP A 27 -1.89 -0.55 11.77
CA TRP A 27 -2.62 -1.52 10.95
C TRP A 27 -4.14 -1.29 10.96
N SER A 28 -4.67 -0.74 12.05
CA SER A 28 -6.08 -0.40 12.19
C SER A 28 -6.55 0.63 11.15
N ASP A 29 -5.66 1.55 10.75
CA ASP A 29 -5.94 2.62 9.78
C ASP A 29 -6.01 2.13 8.33
N ARG A 30 -5.71 0.85 8.08
CA ARG A 30 -5.80 0.23 6.75
C ARG A 30 -7.14 0.46 6.06
N HIS A 31 -8.24 0.49 6.80
CA HIS A 31 -9.58 0.72 6.24
C HIS A 31 -9.75 2.16 5.73
N SER A 32 -9.00 3.11 6.30
CA SER A 32 -9.02 4.51 5.93
C SER A 32 -8.03 4.84 4.80
N LEU A 33 -7.18 3.89 4.39
CA LEU A 33 -6.15 4.05 3.33
C LEU A 33 -6.41 3.11 2.14
N PRO A 34 -7.54 3.26 1.42
CA PRO A 34 -7.95 2.33 0.38
C PRO A 34 -6.97 2.29 -0.82
N TYR A 35 -6.43 3.43 -1.25
CA TYR A 35 -5.51 3.49 -2.39
C TYR A 35 -4.17 2.85 -2.06
N THR A 36 -3.61 3.18 -0.90
CA THR A 36 -2.36 2.60 -0.42
C THR A 36 -2.47 1.09 -0.27
N HIS A 37 -3.59 0.62 0.29
CA HIS A 37 -3.86 -0.80 0.43
C HIS A 37 -4.03 -1.51 -0.92
N ALA A 38 -4.75 -0.91 -1.87
CA ALA A 38 -4.91 -1.45 -3.22
C ALA A 38 -3.56 -1.56 -3.95
N ALA A 39 -2.70 -0.55 -3.85
CA ALA A 39 -1.36 -0.56 -4.45
C ALA A 39 -0.48 -1.70 -3.91
N ILE A 40 -0.58 -1.99 -2.60
CA ILE A 40 0.13 -3.13 -1.98
C ILE A 40 -0.41 -4.46 -2.53
N MET A 41 -1.73 -4.63 -2.60
CA MET A 41 -2.34 -5.84 -3.16
C MET A 41 -1.97 -6.04 -4.63
N GLU A 42 -1.95 -4.96 -5.42
CA GLU A 42 -1.49 -5.01 -6.81
C GLU A 42 -0.01 -5.40 -6.90
N GLY A 43 0.85 -4.84 -6.03
CA GLY A 43 2.25 -5.27 -5.94
C GLY A 43 2.39 -6.77 -5.65
N GLN A 44 1.59 -7.30 -4.73
CA GLN A 44 1.54 -8.73 -4.43
C GLN A 44 0.97 -9.57 -5.57
N ARG A 45 0.04 -9.03 -6.38
CA ARG A 45 -0.47 -9.68 -7.60
C ARG A 45 0.60 -9.80 -8.67
N TRP A 46 1.41 -8.76 -8.86
CA TRP A 46 2.47 -8.74 -9.89
C TRP A 46 3.70 -9.54 -9.47
N MET A 47 4.06 -9.51 -8.19
CA MET A 47 5.20 -10.25 -7.64
C MET A 47 4.75 -11.02 -6.40
N THR A 48 3.93 -12.05 -6.62
CA THR A 48 3.52 -12.93 -5.53
C THR A 48 4.73 -13.67 -4.99
N ILE A 49 4.93 -13.61 -3.67
CA ILE A 49 6.07 -14.25 -2.98
C ILE A 49 6.07 -15.77 -3.18
N ALA A 50 4.89 -16.37 -3.27
CA ALA A 50 4.69 -17.78 -3.60
C ALA A 50 3.81 -17.90 -4.87
N PRO A 51 4.42 -17.97 -6.08
CA PRO A 51 3.67 -18.00 -7.34
C PRO A 51 2.86 -19.30 -7.52
N ILE A 52 3.32 -20.40 -6.92
CA ILE A 52 2.56 -21.63 -6.72
C ILE A 52 2.40 -21.80 -5.21
N ASN A 53 1.18 -22.13 -4.77
CA ASN A 53 0.87 -22.26 -3.35
C ASN A 53 1.81 -23.28 -2.69
N THR A 54 2.29 -23.01 -1.47
CA THR A 54 3.11 -23.96 -0.73
C THR A 54 2.27 -25.19 -0.47
N SER A 55 2.63 -26.32 -1.09
CA SER A 55 1.90 -27.58 -1.00
C SER A 55 1.47 -27.86 0.44
N ARG A 56 0.18 -28.14 0.62
CA ARG A 56 -0.49 -28.35 1.91
C ARG A 56 0.12 -29.50 2.71
#